data_AF-A0A7V2AJ88-F1
#
_entry.id   AF-A0A7V2AJ88-F1
#
_cell.length_a   1.000
_cell.length_b   1.000
_cell.length_c   1.000
_cell.angle_alpha   90.00
_cell.angle_beta   90.00
_cell.angle_gamma   90.00
#
_symmetry.space_group_name_H-M   'P 1'
#
loop_
_entity.id
_entity.type
_entity.pdbx_description
1 polymer ?
#
loop_
_entity_poly.entity_id
_entity_poly.type
_entity_poly.pdbx_seq_one_letter_code
_entity_poly.pdbx_strand_id
1 'polypeptide(L)' 'MNRDVNLPSPFRVLAYDTLDSTNEEAKRLAEADTEDGAVIWARVQTAGKGRRGRSWQSEP' A
#
# COMPACT_ATOMS: atom_id res chain seq x y z
N MET A 1 8.29 11.08 -8.73
CA MET A 1 9.27 10.10 -9.26
C MET A 1 8.48 8.93 -9.80
N ASN A 2 8.20 8.89 -11.11
CA ASN A 2 7.72 7.67 -11.75
C ASN A 2 8.95 6.87 -12.18
N ARG A 3 9.34 5.89 -11.36
CA ARG A 3 10.11 4.76 -11.88
C ARG A 3 9.06 3.76 -12.34
N ASP A 4 9.05 3.42 -13.61
CA ASP A 4 8.25 2.31 -14.12
C ASP A 4 8.78 1.03 -13.47
N VAL A 5 8.12 0.59 -12.40
CA VAL A 5 8.48 -0.64 -11.71
C VAL A 5 7.93 -1.79 -12.53
N ASN A 6 8.80 -2.44 -13.29
CA ASN A 6 8.45 -3.67 -14.00
C ASN A 6 8.50 -4.84 -13.00
N LEU A 7 7.34 -5.28 -12.54
CA LEU A 7 7.21 -6.49 -11.72
C LEU A 7 6.79 -7.67 -12.60
N PRO A 8 7.25 -8.90 -12.29
CA PRO A 8 6.77 -10.08 -12.99
C PRO A 8 5.27 -10.26 -12.75
N SER A 9 4.56 -10.77 -13.75
CA SER A 9 3.15 -11.17 -13.61
C SER A 9 2.99 -12.15 -12.43
N PRO A 10 1.94 -12.02 -11.60
CA PRO A 10 0.78 -11.12 -11.75
C PRO A 10 0.94 -9.77 -11.01
N PHE A 11 2.14 -9.40 -10.58
CA PHE A 11 2.30 -8.28 -9.66
C PHE A 11 2.22 -6.91 -10.35
N ARG A 12 1.54 -5.96 -9.70
CA ARG A 12 1.46 -4.55 -10.15
C ARG A 12 1.62 -3.62 -8.96
N VAL A 13 2.27 -2.47 -9.15
CA VAL A 13 2.44 -1.47 -8.08
C VAL A 13 1.33 -0.42 -8.15
N LEU A 14 0.67 -0.18 -7.02
CA LEU A 14 -0.19 0.97 -6.79
C LEU A 14 0.56 1.94 -5.87
N ALA A 15 1.03 3.04 -6.44
CA ALA A 15 1.88 4.02 -5.76
C ALA A 15 1.08 5.28 -5.40
N TYR A 16 1.17 5.68 -4.13
CA TYR A 16 0.49 6.84 -3.57
C TYR A 16 1.50 7.79 -2.93
N ASP A 17 1.26 9.10 -2.99
CA ASP A 17 2.07 10.05 -2.22
C ASP A 17 1.72 10.03 -0.73
N THR A 18 0.46 9.78 -0.38
CA THR A 18 0.03 9.67 1.02
C THR A 18 -1.15 8.73 1.14
N LEU A 19 -1.11 7.85 2.14
CA LEU A 19 -2.23 7.01 2.56
C LEU A 19 -2.42 7.09 4.08
N ASP A 20 -3.59 6.68 4.57
CA ASP A 20 -3.79 6.36 5.98
C ASP A 20 -2.91 5.17 6.39
N SER A 21 -3.08 4.04 5.70
CA SER A 21 -2.19 2.88 5.79
C SER A 21 -2.25 2.06 4.51
N THR A 22 -1.10 1.57 4.05
CA THR A 22 -1.02 0.65 2.89
C THR A 22 -1.78 -0.65 3.15
N ASN A 23 -1.83 -1.13 4.40
CA ASN A 23 -2.62 -2.32 4.77
C ASN A 23 -4.12 -2.07 4.72
N GLU A 24 -4.60 -0.88 5.11
CA GLU A 24 -6.02 -0.56 5.01
C GLU A 24 -6.44 -0.41 3.55
N GLU A 25 -5.58 0.14 2.70
CA GLU A 25 -5.83 0.15 1.26
C GLU A 25 -5.84 -1.26 0.66
N ALA A 26 -4.93 -2.14 1.09
CA ALA A 26 -4.97 -3.56 0.70
C ALA A 26 -6.32 -4.21 1.05
N LYS A 27 -6.85 -3.91 2.24
CA LYS A 27 -8.14 -4.40 2.71
C LYS A 27 -9.30 -3.85 1.86
N ARG A 28 -9.29 -2.55 1.54
CA ARG A 28 -10.29 -1.93 0.65
C ARG A 28 -10.32 -2.56 -0.74
N LEU A 29 -9.14 -2.84 -1.32
CA LEU A 29 -9.05 -3.50 -2.63
C LEU A 29 -9.56 -4.95 -2.59
N ALA A 30 -9.24 -5.69 -1.53
CA ALA A 30 -9.74 -7.05 -1.34
C ALA A 30 -11.27 -7.08 -1.16
N GLU A 31 -11.85 -6.10 -0.45
CA GLU A 31 -13.31 -5.96 -0.29
C GLU A 31 -14.01 -5.56 -1.59
N ALA A 32 -13.32 -4.88 -2.49
CA ALA A 32 -13.82 -4.46 -3.80
C ALA A 32 -13.71 -5.55 -4.90
N ASP A 33 -13.42 -6.80 -4.53
CA ASP A 33 -13.26 -7.95 -5.44
C ASP A 33 -12.25 -7.68 -6.58
N THR A 34 -11.15 -7.01 -6.23
CA THR A 34 -10.08 -6.65 -7.17
C THR A 34 -9.12 -7.82 -7.41
N GLU A 35 -8.53 -7.89 -8.61
CA GLU A 35 -7.51 -8.89 -8.97
C GLU A 35 -6.31 -8.93 -8.00
N ASP A 36 -5.85 -10.15 -7.72
CA ASP A 36 -4.65 -10.45 -6.94
C ASP A 36 -3.37 -9.77 -7.49
N GLY A 37 -2.32 -9.72 -6.67
CA GLY A 37 -0.99 -9.26 -7.10
C GLY A 37 -0.76 -7.75 -6.95
N ALA A 38 -1.68 -7.01 -6.33
CA ALA A 38 -1.45 -5.61 -6.00
C ALA A 38 -0.35 -5.44 -4.93
N VAL A 39 0.67 -4.64 -5.23
CA VAL A 39 1.66 -4.14 -4.30
C VAL A 39 1.34 -2.68 -4.00
N ILE A 40 0.85 -2.40 -2.80
CA ILE A 40 0.54 -1.03 -2.39
C ILE A 40 1.78 -0.39 -1.76
N TRP A 41 2.18 0.75 -2.31
CA TRP A 41 3.28 1.56 -1.81
C TRP A 41 2.79 2.98 -1.55
N ALA A 42 3.18 3.55 -0.42
CA ALA A 42 2.94 4.95 -0.12
C ALA A 42 4.23 5.63 0.32
N ARG A 43 4.47 6.85 -0.15
CA ARG A 43 5.58 7.68 0.35
C ARG A 43 5.40 8.03 1.83
N VAL A 44 4.15 8.29 2.26
CA VAL A 44 3.80 8.61 3.64
C VAL A 44 2.58 7.80 4.09
N GLN A 45 2.60 7.30 5.32
CA GLN A 45 1.40 6.77 6.00
C GLN A 45 1.06 7.63 7.22
N THR A 46 -0.15 8.20 7.26
CA THR A 46 -0.60 9.10 8.34
C THR A 46 -1.16 8.35 9.55
N ALA A 47 -1.58 7.10 9.37
CA ALA A 47 -2.18 6.25 10.39
C ALA A 47 -1.69 4.79 10.29
N GLY A 48 -0.37 4.63 10.07
CA GLY A 48 0.25 3.32 9.94
C GLY A 48 -0.01 2.42 11.15
N LYS A 49 -0.34 1.15 10.91
CA LYS A 49 -0.68 0.18 11.95
C LYS A 49 0.37 -0.93 12.06
N GLY A 50 0.96 -1.05 13.24
CA GLY A 50 1.86 -2.13 13.63
C GLY A 50 1.16 -3.22 14.45
N ARG A 51 1.92 -4.25 14.85
CA ARG A 51 1.39 -5.41 15.60
C ARG A 51 0.79 -4.98 16.95
N ARG A 52 -0.34 -5.60 17.33
CA ARG A 52 -1.05 -5.36 18.60
C ARG A 52 -1.47 -3.89 18.80
N GLY A 53 -1.92 -3.23 17.73
CA GLY A 53 -2.43 -1.86 17.80
C GLY A 53 -1.37 -0.78 18.02
N ARG A 54 -0.07 -1.12 17.93
CA ARG A 54 1.00 -0.11 17.96
C ARG A 54 0.94 0.76 16.72
N SER A 55 1.21 2.05 16.85
CA SER A 55 1.38 2.95 15.71
C SER A 55 2.65 2.59 14.93
N TRP A 56 2.58 2.70 13.61
CA TRP A 56 3.72 2.64 12.71
C TRP A 56 3.95 4.02 12.09
N GLN A 57 5.07 4.66 12.44
CA GLN A 57 5.47 5.93 11.86
C GLN A 57 6.16 5.69 10.51
N SER A 58 5.72 6.39 9.48
CA SER A 58 6.22 6.26 8.11
C SER A 58 6.32 7.66 7.51
N GLU A 59 7.33 8.41 7.96
CA GLU A 59 7.68 9.73 7.44
C GLU A 59 8.41 9.60 6.07
N PRO A 60 8.47 10.68 5.25
CA PRO A 60 9.05 10.66 3.91
C PRO A 60 10.50 10.19 3.80
#